data_AF-A0A961PPG1-F1
#
_entry.id   AF-A0A961PPG1-F1
#
_cell.length_a   1.000
_cell.length_b   1.000
_cell.length_c   1.000
_cell.angle_alpha   90.00
_cell.angle_beta   90.00
_cell.angle_gamma   90.00
#
_symmetry.space_group_name_H-M   'P 1'
#
loop_
_entity.id
_entity.type
_entity.pdbx_description
1 polymer ?
#
loop_
_entity_poly.entity_id
_entity_poly.type
_entity_poly.pdbx_seq_one_letter_code
_entity_poly.pdbx_strand_id
1 'polypeptide(L)' 'MAGSVNKVILIGNLGRDPEVRTFPDGGKLCNLRIATSEQWK' A
#
# COMPACT_ATOMS: atom_id res chain seq x y z
N MET A 1 3.89 -27.03 7.81
CA MET A 1 4.63 -25.75 7.90
C MET A 1 4.58 -25.10 6.52
N ALA A 2 3.97 -23.92 6.39
CA ALA A 2 3.99 -23.19 5.12
C ALA A 2 5.41 -22.67 4.90
N GLY A 3 6.13 -23.24 3.93
CA GLY A 3 7.55 -22.99 3.68
C GLY A 3 7.83 -21.85 2.70
N SER A 4 7.02 -20.80 2.68
CA SER A 4 7.19 -19.68 1.73
C SER A 4 7.01 -18.33 2.40
N VAL A 5 7.66 -17.31 1.83
CA VAL A 5 7.55 -15.91 2.26
C VAL A 5 7.08 -15.08 1.08
N ASN A 6 5.98 -14.34 1.27
CA ASN A 6 5.57 -13.25 0.39
C ASN A 6 5.79 -11.93 1.14
N LYS A 7 6.75 -11.12 0.69
CA LYS A 7 7.13 -9.85 1.33
C LYS A 7 7.29 -8.76 0.28
N VAL A 8 6.72 -7.59 0.56
CA VAL A 8 6.84 -6.38 -0.25
C VAL A 8 7.39 -5.24 0.62
N ILE A 9 8.37 -4.50 0.10
CA ILE A 9 8.93 -3.29 0.72
C ILE A 9 8.84 -2.17 -0.31
N LEU A 10 8.17 -1.05 0.03
CA LEU A 10 7.99 0.10 -0.85
C LEU A 10 8.45 1.37 -0.13
N ILE A 11 9.17 2.23 -0.85
CA ILE A 11 9.52 3.59 -0.43
C ILE A 11 9.16 4.51 -1.58
N GLY A 12 8.34 5.53 -1.31
CA GLY A 12 7.83 6.41 -2.35
C GLY A 12 6.89 7.46 -1.80
N ASN A 13 6.31 8.24 -2.71
CA ASN A 13 5.44 9.36 -2.38
C ASN A 13 3.97 9.01 -2.63
N LEU A 14 3.06 9.59 -1.84
CA LEU A 14 1.62 9.48 -2.10
C LEU A 14 1.25 10.26 -3.36
N GLY A 15 0.60 9.60 -4.32
CA GLY A 15 0.11 10.24 -5.54
C GLY A 15 -1.19 11.03 -5.36
N ARG A 16 -1.88 10.82 -4.23
CA ARG A 16 -3.07 11.57 -3.78
C ARG A 16 -3.29 11.31 -2.30
N ASP A 17 -4.17 12.08 -1.68
CA ASP A 17 -4.62 11.84 -0.31
C ASP A 17 -5.14 10.40 -0.12
N PRO A 18 -4.87 9.76 1.04
CA PRO A 18 -5.39 8.44 1.36
C PRO A 18 -6.92 8.37 1.22
N GLU A 19 -7.41 7.29 0.61
CA GLU A 19 -8.85 7.07 0.49
C GLU A 19 -9.32 6.14 1.61
N VAL A 20 -10.05 6.68 2.58
CA VAL A 20 -10.57 5.93 3.73
C VAL A 20 -12.06 5.65 3.55
N ARG A 21 -12.44 4.40 3.73
CA ARG A 21 -13.83 3.92 3.71
C ARG A 21 -14.15 3.20 5.02
N THR A 22 -15.31 3.48 5.59
CA THR A 22 -15.81 2.74 6.76
C THR A 22 -16.90 1.80 6.29
N PHE A 23 -16.77 0.53 6.64
CA PHE A 23 -17.74 -0.50 6.31
C PHE A 23 -18.89 -0.50 7.33
N PRO A 24 -20.10 -0.95 6.94
CA PRO A 24 -21.26 -1.03 7.83
C PRO A 24 -21.04 -1.92 9.06
N ASP A 25 -20.14 -2.89 8.97
CA ASP A 25 -19.73 -3.78 10.07
C ASP A 25 -18.72 -3.14 11.05
N GLY A 26 -18.37 -1.86 10.83
CA GLY A 26 -17.43 -1.10 11.66
C GLY A 26 -15.97 -1.23 11.23
N GLY A 27 -15.66 -2.04 10.21
CA GLY A 27 -14.32 -2.12 9.63
C GLY A 27 -13.90 -0.82 8.96
N LYS A 28 -12.59 -0.52 8.95
CA LYS A 28 -12.02 0.63 8.21
C LYS A 28 -11.04 0.12 7.17
N LEU A 29 -11.17 0.61 5.94
CA LEU A 29 -10.27 0.34 4.83
C LEU A 29 -9.61 1.65 4.39
N CYS A 30 -8.29 1.61 4.22
CA CYS A 30 -7.51 2.74 3.73
C CYS A 30 -6.71 2.32 2.49
N ASN A 31 -6.98 2.93 1.35
CA ASN A 31 -6.25 2.72 0.12
C ASN A 31 -5.21 3.82 -0.10
N LEU A 32 -3.98 3.40 -0.39
CA LEU A 32 -2.85 4.29 -0.68
C LEU A 32 -2.40 4.09 -2.14
N ARG A 33 -1.97 5.18 -2.79
CA ARG A 33 -1.29 5.13 -4.10
C ARG A 33 0.13 5.62 -3.92
N ILE A 34 1.11 4.73 -4.06
CA ILE A 34 2.53 5.04 -3.85
C ILE A 34 3.25 5.08 -5.20
N ALA A 35 3.89 6.22 -5.49
CA ALA A 35 4.75 6.37 -6.65
C ALA A 35 6.19 6.00 -6.28
N THR A 36 6.78 5.09 -7.05
CA THR A 36 8.21 4.71 -6.98
C THR A 36 8.89 5.10 -8.29
N SER A 37 10.14 5.55 -8.23
CA SER A 37 10.94 5.86 -9.40
C SER A 37 12.29 5.17 -9.31
N GLU A 38 12.85 4.85 -10.46
CA GLU A 38 14.22 4.36 -10.60
C GLU A 38 14.99 5.31 -11.50
N GLN A 39 16.26 5.55 -11.19
CA GLN A 39 17.20 6.25 -12.06
C GLN A 39 18.37 5.31 -12.33
N TRP A 40 18.68 5.13 -13.60
CA TRP A 40 19.77 4.29 -14.08
C TRP A 40 20.87 5.19 -14.67
N LYS A 41 22.13 4.77 -14.54
CA LYS A 41 23.29 5.43 -15.17
C LYS A 41 23.70 4.66 -16.42
#